data_AF-A0A6G0AG78-F1
#
_entry.id   AF-A0A6G0AG78-F1
#
_cell.length_a   1.000
_cell.length_b   1.000
_cell.length_c   1.000
_cell.angle_alpha   90.00
_cell.angle_beta   90.00
_cell.angle_gamma   90.00
#
_symmetry.space_group_name_H-M   'P 1'
#
loop_
_entity.id
_entity.type
_entity.pdbx_description
1 polymer ?
#
loop_
_entity_poly.entity_id
_entity_poly.type
_entity_poly.pdbx_seq_one_letter_code
_entity_poly.pdbx_strand_id
1 'polypeptide(L)'
;MKTENFGSLRRKTIIFAIIIATMIILAGRLFQMQIVYTIEYDKKSTDNSIKSIELQPLRGVFYDRNYKVLVSNVPAYTLRITPAYYDTSLNKILEAVIGTEPGYIKGLLKKNKIYSKFLPVKVRRGVDFQVIAWYEENSEHLTGVDYIIEMQRFYPAQVIASHTFGYTKEISPEQLAKEKELYNPGDYVGHNGIEKTYEKLIIGTKGYKYVLVDSRQRQIGRFQEGKDDIVPIKGKDLVLGIEASAQRIAEEQFKGKRGALVAIEPTSGEILAMVSSPDYDLNRFSYFTPRSFLDSIYSNPYTPLFNRATMSIHPPGSTFKMLAAIAALDMGVIDESYTITCGGGFTFGRFFKCHGNHGTVNVVTAIEKSCNSFFYRLIYKIGIDKWKEYATKFGFGKITGVDLTEEVPGLIPDENYYIKRYGEKWPRS
;
A
#
# COMPACT_ATOMS: atom_id res chain seq x y z
N MET A 1 63.69 -66.58 20.63
CA MET A 1 62.93 -65.48 19.97
C MET A 1 63.66 -64.17 20.22
N LYS A 2 64.42 -63.67 19.24
CA LYS A 2 65.01 -62.33 19.29
C LYS A 2 63.89 -61.34 18.96
N THR A 3 63.46 -60.56 19.94
CA THR A 3 62.57 -59.42 19.70
C THR A 3 63.33 -58.40 18.86
N GLU A 4 62.86 -58.17 17.63
CA GLU A 4 63.33 -57.06 16.82
C GLU A 4 63.07 -55.76 17.58
N ASN A 5 64.13 -55.15 18.11
CA ASN A 5 64.05 -53.84 18.74
C ASN A 5 63.68 -52.83 17.67
N PHE A 6 62.40 -52.44 17.65
CA PHE A 6 61.87 -51.39 16.80
C PHE A 6 62.48 -50.04 17.24
N GLY A 7 63.63 -49.70 16.65
CA GLY A 7 64.28 -48.38 16.73
C GLY A 7 65.32 -48.21 17.86
N SER A 8 66.37 -47.44 17.59
CA SER A 8 67.38 -47.08 18.60
C SER A 8 66.77 -46.30 19.75
N LEU A 9 67.29 -46.45 20.97
CA LEU A 9 66.82 -45.75 22.18
C LEU A 9 66.69 -44.23 21.97
N ARG A 10 67.61 -43.62 21.19
CA ARG A 10 67.55 -42.19 20.82
C ARG A 10 66.32 -41.84 19.97
N ARG A 11 65.91 -42.68 19.02
CA ARG A 11 64.72 -42.42 18.19
C ARG A 11 63.44 -42.48 19.02
N LYS A 12 63.34 -43.45 19.94
CA LYS A 12 62.21 -43.58 20.87
C LYS A 12 62.09 -42.34 21.76
N THR A 13 63.20 -41.84 22.31
CA THR A 13 63.21 -40.63 23.15
C THR A 13 62.83 -39.38 22.36
N ILE A 14 63.31 -39.22 21.12
CA ILE A 14 62.95 -38.07 20.27
C ILE A 14 61.46 -38.08 19.93
N ILE A 15 60.91 -39.23 19.52
CA ILE A 15 59.47 -39.35 19.23
C ILE A 15 58.65 -39.07 20.48
N PHE A 16 59.05 -39.60 21.63
CA PHE A 16 58.35 -39.37 22.90
C PHE A 16 58.40 -37.89 23.32
N ALA A 17 59.54 -37.21 23.11
CA ALA A 17 59.67 -35.78 23.36
C ALA A 17 58.79 -34.95 22.42
N ILE A 18 58.68 -35.32 21.15
CA ILE A 18 57.77 -34.66 20.19
C ILE A 18 56.32 -34.84 20.63
N ILE A 19 55.92 -36.06 21.00
CA ILE A 19 54.55 -36.34 21.49
C ILE A 19 54.24 -35.51 22.73
N ILE A 20 55.14 -35.46 23.71
CA ILE A 20 54.96 -34.65 24.92
C ILE A 20 54.88 -33.16 24.58
N ALA A 21 55.76 -32.65 23.71
CA ALA A 21 55.73 -31.26 23.28
C ALA A 21 54.40 -30.91 22.59
N THR A 22 53.91 -31.78 21.70
CA THR A 22 52.59 -31.60 21.07
C THR A 22 51.45 -31.64 22.09
N MET A 23 51.48 -32.57 23.05
CA MET A 23 50.47 -32.64 24.12
C MET A 23 50.48 -31.39 25.00
N ILE A 24 51.64 -30.82 25.31
CA ILE A 24 51.77 -29.56 26.05
C ILE A 24 51.20 -28.39 25.24
N ILE A 25 51.47 -28.33 23.93
CA ILE A 25 50.91 -27.29 23.06
C ILE A 25 49.37 -27.39 23.00
N LEU A 26 48.83 -28.61 22.86
CA LEU A 26 47.38 -28.84 22.85
C LEU A 26 46.74 -28.52 24.21
N ALA A 27 47.37 -28.90 25.32
CA ALA A 27 46.91 -28.58 26.66
C ALA A 27 46.95 -27.06 26.93
N GLY A 28 48.01 -26.38 26.50
CA GLY A 28 48.12 -24.93 26.56
C GLY A 28 47.04 -24.24 25.71
N ARG A 29 46.75 -24.77 24.52
CA ARG A 29 45.67 -24.26 23.67
C ARG A 29 44.29 -24.48 24.30
N LEU A 30 44.08 -25.64 24.92
CA LEU A 30 42.83 -25.96 25.62
C LEU A 30 42.63 -25.08 26.85
N PHE A 31 43.68 -24.84 27.64
CA PHE A 31 43.67 -23.90 28.75
C PHE A 31 43.38 -22.46 28.28
N GLN A 32 44.02 -22.05 27.18
CA GLN A 32 43.76 -20.75 26.56
C GLN A 32 42.28 -20.62 26.15
N MET A 33 41.68 -21.66 25.55
CA MET A 33 40.28 -21.63 25.16
C MET A 33 39.32 -21.68 26.36
N GLN A 34 39.60 -22.52 27.35
CA GLN A 34 38.69 -22.78 28.47
C GLN A 34 38.78 -21.77 29.61
N ILE A 35 39.91 -21.08 29.80
CA ILE A 35 40.12 -20.15 30.93
C ILE A 35 40.35 -18.72 30.48
N VAL A 36 41.17 -18.49 29.45
CA VAL A 36 41.49 -17.11 29.01
C VAL A 36 40.35 -16.52 28.17
N TYR A 37 39.74 -17.32 27.30
CA TYR A 37 38.69 -16.87 26.39
C TYR A 37 37.28 -17.35 26.75
N THR A 38 37.06 -17.90 27.95
CA THR A 38 35.74 -18.42 28.38
C THR A 38 34.64 -17.39 28.18
N ILE A 39 34.88 -16.14 28.61
CA ILE A 39 33.90 -15.06 28.53
C ILE A 39 33.61 -14.68 27.06
N GLU A 40 34.62 -14.75 26.19
CA GLU A 40 34.47 -14.41 24.78
C GLU A 40 33.78 -15.54 23.99
N TYR A 41 34.11 -16.80 24.31
CA TYR A 41 33.47 -17.97 23.71
C TYR A 41 32.06 -18.19 24.24
N ASP A 42 31.78 -17.92 25.51
CA ASP A 42 30.43 -17.91 26.06
C ASP A 42 29.60 -16.82 25.39
N LYS A 43 30.13 -15.60 25.22
CA LYS A 43 29.47 -14.54 24.45
C LYS A 43 29.17 -14.97 23.01
N LYS A 44 30.16 -15.54 22.32
CA LYS A 44 30.00 -16.07 20.95
C LYS A 44 29.02 -17.25 20.89
N SER A 45 28.93 -18.06 21.95
CA SER A 45 27.97 -19.16 22.05
C SER A 45 26.57 -18.63 22.32
N THR A 46 26.39 -17.65 23.21
CA THR A 46 25.11 -16.98 23.45
C THR A 46 24.63 -16.24 22.20
N ASP A 47 25.50 -15.54 21.47
CA ASP A 47 25.12 -14.84 20.23
C ASP A 47 24.65 -15.82 19.14
N ASN A 48 25.20 -17.04 19.10
CA ASN A 48 24.77 -18.07 18.16
C ASN A 48 23.54 -18.85 18.62
N SER A 49 23.28 -18.90 19.93
CA SER A 49 22.14 -19.61 20.53
C SER A 49 20.93 -18.71 20.77
N ILE A 50 21.07 -17.38 20.86
CA ILE A 50 19.96 -16.45 21.04
C ILE A 50 19.53 -15.92 19.67
N LYS A 51 18.28 -16.19 19.31
CA LYS A 51 17.65 -15.62 18.11
C LYS A 51 16.49 -14.71 18.47
N SER A 52 16.44 -13.55 17.84
CA SER A 52 15.25 -12.71 17.86
C SER A 52 14.27 -13.18 16.80
N ILE A 53 13.01 -13.35 17.20
CA ILE A 53 11.86 -13.53 16.33
C ILE A 53 11.09 -12.22 16.36
N GLU A 54 10.96 -11.59 15.21
CA GLU A 54 10.20 -10.36 15.06
C GLU A 54 8.70 -10.62 15.21
N LEU A 55 8.05 -9.81 16.04
CA LEU A 55 6.60 -9.81 16.23
C LEU A 55 6.01 -8.60 15.52
N GLN A 56 5.18 -8.85 14.51
CA GLN A 56 4.51 -7.79 13.76
C GLN A 56 3.44 -7.11 14.64
N PRO A 57 3.38 -5.77 14.65
CA PRO A 57 2.30 -5.05 15.31
C PRO A 57 0.97 -5.21 14.58
N LEU A 58 -0.12 -5.00 15.33
CA LEU A 58 -1.43 -4.82 14.74
C LEU A 58 -1.51 -3.45 14.09
N ARG A 59 -1.93 -3.40 12.82
CA ARG A 59 -2.22 -2.12 12.17
C ARG A 59 -3.47 -1.47 12.79
N GLY A 60 -3.51 -0.15 12.81
CA GLY A 60 -4.68 0.62 13.23
C GLY A 60 -5.95 0.24 12.47
N VAL A 61 -7.07 0.07 13.16
CA VAL A 61 -8.39 -0.21 12.59
C VAL A 61 -8.96 1.08 12.01
N PHE A 62 -9.67 0.99 10.88
CA PHE A 62 -10.42 2.13 10.34
C PHE A 62 -11.87 2.02 10.78
N TYR A 63 -12.38 3.11 11.32
CA TYR A 63 -13.76 3.28 11.71
C TYR A 63 -14.43 4.34 10.84
N ASP A 64 -15.73 4.17 10.61
CA ASP A 64 -16.58 5.22 10.05
C ASP A 64 -16.84 6.31 11.10
N ARG A 65 -17.48 7.41 10.69
CA ARG A 65 -17.78 8.54 11.58
C ARG A 65 -18.68 8.18 12.78
N ASN A 66 -19.33 7.01 12.74
CA ASN A 66 -20.20 6.47 13.79
C ASN A 66 -19.53 5.29 14.54
N TYR A 67 -18.20 5.16 14.45
CA TYR A 67 -17.41 4.10 15.09
C TYR A 67 -17.73 2.66 14.62
N LYS A 68 -18.30 2.50 13.43
CA LYS A 68 -18.44 1.17 12.80
C LYS A 68 -17.13 0.79 12.12
N VAL A 69 -16.71 -0.45 12.30
CA VAL A 69 -15.49 -0.97 11.69
C VAL A 69 -15.62 -1.00 10.17
N LEU A 70 -14.73 -0.28 9.48
CA LEU A 70 -14.60 -0.26 8.02
C LEU A 70 -13.46 -1.16 7.56
N VAL A 71 -12.32 -1.14 8.24
CA VAL A 71 -11.16 -1.98 7.90
C VAL A 71 -10.54 -2.50 9.18
N SER A 72 -10.32 -3.81 9.24
CA SER A 72 -9.81 -4.50 10.43
C SER A 72 -8.64 -5.42 10.09
N ASN A 73 -8.16 -6.15 11.10
CA ASN A 73 -7.14 -7.18 10.91
C ASN A 73 -7.71 -8.53 11.37
N VAL A 74 -7.51 -9.57 10.57
CA VAL A 74 -7.91 -10.94 10.88
C VAL A 74 -6.69 -11.86 10.90
N PRO A 75 -6.66 -12.87 11.80
CA PRO A 75 -5.60 -13.87 11.79
C PRO A 75 -5.70 -14.72 10.54
N ALA A 76 -4.58 -14.94 9.87
CA ALA A 76 -4.51 -15.78 8.70
C ALA A 76 -3.20 -16.58 8.68
N TYR A 77 -3.28 -17.81 8.18
CA TYR A 77 -2.11 -18.65 8.03
C TYR A 77 -1.30 -18.22 6.80
N THR A 78 0.00 -18.08 6.97
CA THR A 78 0.94 -17.76 5.91
C THR A 78 2.00 -18.83 5.83
N LEU A 79 2.03 -19.53 4.69
CA LEU A 79 3.04 -20.53 4.40
C LEU A 79 4.34 -19.85 3.95
N ARG A 80 5.48 -20.32 4.46
CA ARG A 80 6.80 -19.80 4.11
C ARG A 80 7.73 -20.94 3.71
N ILE A 81 8.73 -20.59 2.91
CA ILE A 81 9.81 -21.50 2.52
C ILE A 81 11.14 -20.86 2.85
N THR A 82 12.00 -21.60 3.54
CA THR A 82 13.41 -21.25 3.74
C THR A 82 14.26 -21.89 2.63
N PRO A 83 14.75 -21.10 1.65
CA PRO A 83 15.38 -21.65 0.45
C PRO A 83 16.60 -22.55 0.70
N ALA A 84 17.32 -22.36 1.81
CA ALA A 84 18.52 -23.13 2.15
C ALA A 84 18.23 -24.60 2.47
N TYR A 85 17.03 -24.91 2.99
CA TYR A 85 16.67 -26.25 3.48
C TYR A 85 15.60 -26.93 2.62
N TYR A 86 15.00 -26.20 1.69
CA TYR A 86 13.85 -26.65 0.91
C TYR A 86 14.26 -27.41 -0.36
N ASP A 87 13.64 -28.57 -0.58
CA ASP A 87 13.78 -29.33 -1.81
C ASP A 87 12.85 -28.79 -2.90
N THR A 88 13.45 -28.17 -3.93
CA THR A 88 12.72 -27.62 -5.08
C THR A 88 12.03 -28.67 -5.95
N SER A 89 12.31 -29.97 -5.77
CA SER A 89 11.58 -31.05 -6.45
C SER A 89 10.09 -31.08 -6.05
N LEU A 90 9.78 -30.60 -4.84
CA LEU A 90 8.44 -30.59 -4.24
C LEU A 90 7.56 -29.44 -4.73
N ASN A 91 8.10 -28.52 -5.55
CA ASN A 91 7.37 -27.34 -6.04
C ASN A 91 6.02 -27.70 -6.66
N LYS A 92 5.95 -28.74 -7.49
CA LYS A 92 4.70 -29.12 -8.17
C LYS A 92 3.61 -29.54 -7.19
N ILE A 93 3.97 -30.29 -6.15
CA ILE A 93 3.03 -30.76 -5.13
C ILE A 93 2.55 -29.56 -4.32
N LEU A 94 3.50 -28.75 -3.85
CA LEU A 94 3.18 -27.60 -3.01
C LEU A 94 2.34 -26.56 -3.77
N GLU A 95 2.68 -26.26 -5.02
CA GLU A 95 1.91 -25.36 -5.89
C GLU A 95 0.47 -25.85 -6.12
N ALA A 96 0.27 -27.17 -6.26
CA ALA A 96 -1.05 -27.76 -6.42
C ALA A 96 -1.90 -27.65 -5.14
N VAL A 97 -1.32 -27.95 -3.98
CA VAL A 97 -2.02 -27.89 -2.69
C VAL A 97 -2.38 -26.46 -2.32
N ILE A 98 -1.42 -25.54 -2.46
CA ILE A 98 -1.70 -24.16 -2.15
C ILE A 98 -2.56 -23.52 -3.24
N GLY A 99 -2.65 -24.05 -4.46
CA GLY A 99 -3.49 -23.52 -5.54
C GLY A 99 -2.86 -22.32 -6.26
N THR A 100 -1.58 -22.45 -6.65
CA THR A 100 -0.83 -21.44 -7.43
C THR A 100 -0.44 -21.98 -8.81
N GLU A 101 -0.09 -21.09 -9.73
CA GLU A 101 0.36 -21.46 -11.08
C GLU A 101 1.69 -22.25 -11.06
N PRO A 102 1.89 -23.20 -12.00
CA PRO A 102 3.13 -23.93 -12.12
C PRO A 102 4.35 -23.00 -12.29
N GLY A 103 5.39 -23.20 -11.46
CA GLY A 103 6.61 -22.41 -11.48
C GLY A 103 6.55 -21.10 -10.68
N TYR A 104 5.42 -20.81 -10.02
CA TYR A 104 5.28 -19.68 -9.09
C TYR A 104 6.35 -19.70 -7.99
N ILE A 105 6.51 -20.83 -7.30
CA ILE A 105 7.47 -20.95 -6.19
C ILE A 105 8.89 -20.77 -6.71
N LYS A 106 9.23 -21.38 -7.85
CA LYS A 106 10.57 -21.23 -8.47
C LYS A 106 10.89 -19.76 -8.78
N GLY A 107 9.93 -19.02 -9.32
CA GLY A 107 10.08 -17.59 -9.60
C GLY A 107 10.25 -16.76 -8.32
N LEU A 108 9.42 -17.02 -7.32
CA LEU A 108 9.44 -16.35 -6.02
C LEU A 108 10.78 -16.54 -5.29
N LEU A 109 11.27 -17.79 -5.22
CA LEU A 109 12.56 -18.11 -4.60
C LEU A 109 13.72 -17.47 -5.37
N LYS A 110 13.66 -17.42 -6.72
CA LYS A 110 14.70 -16.75 -7.52
C LYS A 110 14.76 -15.25 -7.24
N LYS A 111 13.61 -14.58 -7.13
CA LYS A 111 13.52 -13.13 -6.82
C LYS A 111 14.11 -12.82 -5.45
N ASN A 112 13.83 -13.67 -4.45
CA ASN A 112 14.24 -13.46 -3.06
C ASN A 112 15.67 -13.92 -2.73
N LYS A 113 16.38 -14.57 -3.67
CA LYS A 113 17.81 -14.91 -3.50
C LYS A 113 18.71 -13.70 -3.24
N ILE A 114 18.27 -12.50 -3.61
CA ILE A 114 19.01 -11.24 -3.43
C ILE A 114 19.18 -10.91 -1.94
N TYR A 115 18.21 -11.28 -1.10
CA TYR A 115 18.26 -10.97 0.33
C TYR A 115 19.10 -11.99 1.11
N SER A 116 18.69 -13.27 1.11
CA SER A 116 19.44 -14.37 1.73
C SER A 116 18.76 -15.71 1.41
N LYS A 117 19.54 -16.80 1.35
CA LYS A 117 18.98 -18.16 1.25
C LYS A 117 18.44 -18.69 2.58
N PHE A 118 18.82 -18.08 3.70
CA PHE A 118 18.44 -18.52 5.05
C PHE A 118 17.24 -17.75 5.62
N LEU A 119 16.76 -16.73 4.92
CA LEU A 119 15.56 -16.01 5.32
C LEU A 119 14.31 -16.71 4.77
N PRO A 120 13.30 -16.99 5.61
CA PRO A 120 12.02 -17.52 5.15
C PRO A 120 11.33 -16.54 4.20
N VAL A 121 10.90 -17.06 3.05
CA VAL A 121 10.15 -16.32 2.02
C VAL A 121 8.67 -16.66 2.17
N LYS A 122 7.81 -15.65 2.34
CA LYS A 122 6.35 -15.82 2.38
C LYS A 122 5.85 -16.28 1.01
N VAL A 123 5.33 -17.49 0.92
CA VAL A 123 4.89 -18.11 -0.35
C VAL A 123 3.44 -17.83 -0.63
N ARG A 124 2.57 -18.08 0.36
CA ARG A 124 1.15 -17.79 0.22
C ARG A 124 0.59 -17.38 1.56
N ARG A 125 -0.06 -16.22 1.54
CA ARG A 125 -0.72 -15.61 2.68
C ARG A 125 -2.21 -15.92 2.62
N GLY A 126 -2.83 -16.16 3.76
CA GLY A 126 -4.25 -16.52 3.83
C GLY A 126 -4.54 -17.88 3.24
N VAL A 127 -3.72 -18.88 3.58
CA VAL A 127 -4.04 -20.27 3.22
C VAL A 127 -5.15 -20.79 4.11
N ASP A 128 -6.05 -21.58 3.52
CA ASP A 128 -7.14 -22.21 4.24
C ASP A 128 -6.61 -23.25 5.23
N PHE A 129 -7.38 -23.52 6.28
CA PHE A 129 -7.03 -24.51 7.30
C PHE A 129 -6.73 -25.89 6.71
N GLN A 130 -7.40 -26.27 5.61
CA GLN A 130 -7.15 -27.53 4.91
C GLN A 130 -5.72 -27.66 4.39
N VAL A 131 -5.11 -26.57 3.92
CA VAL A 131 -3.71 -26.53 3.47
C VAL A 131 -2.77 -26.74 4.65
N ILE A 132 -3.10 -26.16 5.81
CA ILE A 132 -2.31 -26.31 7.03
C ILE A 132 -2.42 -27.73 7.59
N ALA A 133 -3.62 -28.31 7.61
CA ALA A 133 -3.81 -29.71 8.01
C ALA A 133 -2.99 -30.66 7.12
N TRP A 134 -3.04 -30.46 5.80
CA TRP A 134 -2.22 -31.22 4.85
C TRP A 134 -0.71 -31.03 5.10
N TYR A 135 -0.27 -29.79 5.39
CA TYR A 135 1.13 -29.52 5.72
C TYR A 135 1.57 -30.25 6.99
N GLU A 136 0.76 -30.22 8.06
CA GLU A 136 1.09 -30.87 9.34
C GLU A 136 1.26 -32.39 9.17
N GLU A 137 0.37 -33.03 8.41
CA GLU A 137 0.43 -34.46 8.07
C GLU A 137 1.71 -34.84 7.30
N ASN A 138 2.27 -33.91 6.53
CA ASN A 138 3.41 -34.15 5.63
C ASN A 138 4.68 -33.41 6.07
N SER A 139 4.68 -32.79 7.26
CA SER A 139 5.71 -31.86 7.71
C SER A 139 7.10 -32.50 7.76
N GLU A 140 7.19 -33.79 8.08
CA GLU A 140 8.44 -34.57 8.07
C GLU A 140 9.13 -34.61 6.69
N HIS A 141 8.36 -34.56 5.61
CA HIS A 141 8.85 -34.58 4.23
C HIS A 141 9.01 -33.19 3.61
N LEU A 142 8.52 -32.14 4.28
CA LEU A 142 8.51 -30.76 3.82
C LEU A 142 9.60 -29.93 4.52
N THR A 143 10.84 -30.43 4.53
CA THR A 143 11.96 -29.72 5.16
C THR A 143 12.10 -28.31 4.58
N GLY A 144 12.23 -27.31 5.45
CA GLY A 144 12.35 -25.91 5.06
C GLY A 144 11.02 -25.23 4.72
N VAL A 145 9.88 -25.92 4.78
CA VAL A 145 8.54 -25.31 4.73
C VAL A 145 8.06 -25.13 6.17
N ASP A 146 7.46 -23.99 6.47
CA ASP A 146 6.73 -23.77 7.72
C ASP A 146 5.52 -22.86 7.50
N TYR A 147 4.73 -22.62 8.54
CA TYR A 147 3.73 -21.57 8.52
C TYR A 147 3.78 -20.72 9.78
N ILE A 148 3.26 -19.50 9.65
CA ILE A 148 3.01 -18.60 10.76
C ILE A 148 1.58 -18.11 10.72
N ILE A 149 1.07 -17.72 11.88
CA ILE A 149 -0.18 -16.97 11.99
C ILE A 149 0.20 -15.50 12.01
N GLU A 150 -0.23 -14.75 10.99
CA GLU A 150 -0.04 -13.30 10.93
C GLU A 150 -1.38 -12.59 10.78
N MET A 151 -1.45 -11.37 11.28
CA MET A 151 -2.64 -10.54 11.19
C MET A 151 -2.64 -9.84 9.83
N GLN A 152 -3.66 -10.07 9.04
CA GLN A 152 -3.79 -9.54 7.69
C GLN A 152 -4.95 -8.57 7.61
N ARG A 153 -4.83 -7.60 6.70
CA ARG A 153 -5.88 -6.60 6.52
C ARG A 153 -7.13 -7.26 5.95
N PHE A 154 -8.28 -6.94 6.54
CA PHE A 154 -9.59 -7.43 6.12
C PHE A 154 -10.51 -6.26 5.81
N TYR A 155 -11.09 -6.31 4.61
CA TYR A 155 -12.05 -5.33 4.11
C TYR A 155 -13.42 -6.00 4.03
N PRO A 156 -14.38 -5.63 4.89
CA PRO A 156 -15.72 -6.18 4.90
C PRO A 156 -16.44 -5.89 3.57
N ALA A 157 -17.19 -6.88 3.07
CA ALA A 157 -17.86 -6.78 1.77
C ALA A 157 -18.95 -5.70 1.70
N GLN A 158 -19.37 -5.13 2.84
CA GLN A 158 -20.41 -4.10 2.85
C GLN A 158 -19.92 -2.74 2.35
N VAL A 159 -18.62 -2.47 2.42
CA VAL A 159 -18.01 -1.20 2.00
C VAL A 159 -16.70 -1.51 1.27
N ILE A 160 -16.65 -1.25 -0.03
CA ILE A 160 -15.49 -1.59 -0.86
C ILE A 160 -14.43 -0.49 -0.77
N ALA A 161 -14.82 0.73 -1.15
CA ALA A 161 -14.07 1.99 -1.09
C ALA A 161 -12.58 1.86 -1.46
N SER A 162 -12.23 1.10 -2.52
CA SER A 162 -10.83 0.70 -2.72
C SER A 162 -9.89 1.84 -2.97
N HIS A 163 -10.34 2.88 -3.68
CA HIS A 163 -9.53 4.07 -3.95
C HIS A 163 -9.39 4.97 -2.72
N THR A 164 -10.29 4.85 -1.75
CA THR A 164 -10.25 5.61 -0.50
C THR A 164 -9.40 4.89 0.54
N PHE A 165 -9.72 3.64 0.87
CA PHE A 165 -8.93 2.87 1.84
C PHE A 165 -7.53 2.59 1.33
N GLY A 166 -7.41 2.21 0.06
CA GLY A 166 -6.17 1.70 -0.50
C GLY A 166 -5.83 0.30 0.00
N TYR A 167 -4.71 -0.22 -0.46
CA TYR A 167 -4.21 -1.54 -0.07
C TYR A 167 -2.75 -1.52 0.32
N THR A 168 -2.32 -2.59 1.00
CA THR A 168 -0.91 -2.83 1.33
C THR A 168 -0.24 -3.73 0.29
N LYS A 169 1.04 -3.50 -0.01
CA LYS A 169 1.87 -4.40 -0.84
C LYS A 169 3.19 -4.69 -0.15
N GLU A 170 3.86 -5.77 -0.57
CA GLU A 170 5.24 -6.03 -0.15
C GLU A 170 6.13 -4.82 -0.49
N ILE A 171 6.96 -4.41 0.47
CA ILE A 171 7.85 -3.28 0.32
C ILE A 171 8.87 -3.54 -0.81
N SER A 172 8.98 -2.60 -1.74
CA SER A 172 9.96 -2.74 -2.82
C SER A 172 11.39 -2.50 -2.32
N PRO A 173 12.43 -3.03 -2.99
CA PRO A 173 13.83 -2.76 -2.62
C PRO A 173 14.14 -1.26 -2.54
N GLU A 174 13.55 -0.45 -3.42
CA GLU A 174 13.74 1.01 -3.47
C GLU A 174 13.08 1.72 -2.29
N GLN A 175 11.90 1.25 -1.86
CA GLN A 175 11.21 1.77 -0.68
C GLN A 175 11.94 1.35 0.60
N LEU A 176 12.34 0.08 0.67
CA LEU A 176 13.09 -0.48 1.80
C LEU A 176 14.40 0.28 2.00
N ALA A 177 15.09 0.65 0.92
CA ALA A 177 16.34 1.43 1.03
C ALA A 177 16.16 2.78 1.73
N LYS A 178 14.97 3.38 1.67
CA LYS A 178 14.63 4.68 2.28
C LYS A 178 14.08 4.54 3.70
N GLU A 179 13.39 3.44 4.00
CA GLU A 179 12.63 3.25 5.25
C GLU A 179 13.17 2.05 6.07
N LYS A 180 14.49 1.83 6.04
CA LYS A 180 15.16 0.69 6.70
C LYS A 180 14.94 0.61 8.21
N GLU A 181 14.58 1.72 8.85
CA GLU A 181 14.34 1.77 10.28
C GLU A 181 12.97 1.18 10.65
N LEU A 182 11.99 1.25 9.76
CA LEU A 182 10.62 0.75 10.01
C LEU A 182 10.40 -0.64 9.40
N TYR A 183 11.05 -0.96 8.28
CA TYR A 183 10.73 -2.15 7.50
C TYR A 183 11.91 -3.09 7.31
N ASN A 184 11.57 -4.36 7.20
CA ASN A 184 12.43 -5.47 6.80
C ASN A 184 11.98 -6.02 5.43
N PRO A 185 12.87 -6.76 4.74
CA PRO A 185 12.48 -7.47 3.52
C PRO A 185 11.25 -8.38 3.77
N GLY A 186 10.26 -8.30 2.89
CA GLY A 186 9.01 -9.08 2.99
C GLY A 186 7.92 -8.44 3.84
N ASP A 187 8.15 -7.27 4.42
CA ASP A 187 7.10 -6.50 5.09
C ASP A 187 6.14 -5.85 4.10
N TYR A 188 4.96 -5.50 4.61
CA TYR A 188 3.90 -4.87 3.83
C TYR A 188 3.75 -3.40 4.22
N VAL A 189 3.65 -2.54 3.20
CA VAL A 189 3.49 -1.09 3.32
C VAL A 189 2.26 -0.64 2.53
N GLY A 190 1.56 0.36 3.03
CA GLY A 190 0.44 1.03 2.34
C GLY A 190 0.88 1.56 0.98
N HIS A 191 0.14 1.17 -0.07
CA HIS A 191 0.49 1.48 -1.45
C HIS A 191 -0.16 2.75 -1.99
N ASN A 192 -1.41 2.98 -1.62
CA ASN A 192 -2.26 4.08 -2.05
C ASN A 192 -3.32 4.39 -0.97
N GLY A 193 -4.16 5.39 -1.22
CA GLY A 193 -5.26 5.75 -0.32
C GLY A 193 -4.82 6.08 1.11
N ILE A 194 -5.75 5.92 2.05
CA ILE A 194 -5.56 6.15 3.49
C ILE A 194 -4.46 5.27 4.07
N GLU A 195 -4.35 4.01 3.63
CA GLU A 195 -3.27 3.10 4.05
C GLU A 195 -1.90 3.74 3.85
N LYS A 196 -1.66 4.39 2.70
CA LYS A 196 -0.40 5.08 2.42
C LYS A 196 -0.30 6.44 3.11
N THR A 197 -1.37 7.25 3.08
CA THR A 197 -1.35 8.60 3.67
C THR A 197 -0.99 8.55 5.15
N TYR A 198 -1.59 7.62 5.89
CA TYR A 198 -1.43 7.50 7.35
C TYR A 198 -0.55 6.33 7.79
N GLU A 199 0.24 5.75 6.88
CA GLU A 199 1.10 4.58 7.13
C GLU A 199 1.86 4.66 8.46
N LYS A 200 2.54 5.79 8.71
CA LYS A 200 3.37 6.00 9.91
C LYS A 200 2.55 6.01 11.22
N LEU A 201 1.27 6.37 11.16
CA LEU A 201 0.39 6.34 12.32
C LEU A 201 -0.19 4.94 12.54
N ILE A 202 -0.54 4.24 11.47
CA ILE A 202 -1.32 3.01 11.53
C ILE A 202 -0.45 1.75 11.58
N ILE A 203 0.83 1.79 11.19
CA ILE A 203 1.69 0.60 11.16
C ILE A 203 1.97 0.04 12.56
N GLY A 204 2.14 0.90 13.56
CA GLY A 204 2.56 0.50 14.91
C GLY A 204 4.07 0.28 15.04
N THR A 205 4.50 -0.36 16.12
CA THR A 205 5.92 -0.60 16.43
C THR A 205 6.16 -2.09 16.66
N LYS A 206 7.20 -2.61 16.00
CA LYS A 206 7.57 -4.02 16.06
C LYS A 206 8.01 -4.43 17.46
N GLY A 207 7.64 -5.66 17.82
CA GLY A 207 8.13 -6.35 19.00
C GLY A 207 9.18 -7.39 18.61
N TYR A 208 9.84 -7.94 19.62
CA TYR A 208 10.87 -8.97 19.47
C TYR A 208 10.72 -10.00 20.57
N LYS A 209 10.69 -11.27 20.18
CA LYS A 209 10.75 -12.40 21.09
C LYS A 209 12.13 -13.04 21.00
N TYR A 210 12.82 -13.21 22.11
CA TYR A 210 14.13 -13.84 22.13
C TYR A 210 13.99 -15.32 22.49
N VAL A 211 14.51 -16.18 21.63
CA VAL A 211 14.43 -17.63 21.78
C VAL A 211 15.82 -18.26 21.76
N LEU A 212 15.97 -19.34 22.52
CA LEU A 212 17.16 -20.17 22.49
C LEU A 212 17.02 -21.23 21.40
N VAL A 213 18.02 -21.32 20.52
CA VAL A 213 18.07 -22.32 19.44
C VAL A 213 19.26 -23.26 19.59
N ASP A 214 19.07 -24.52 19.20
CA ASP A 214 20.15 -25.50 19.14
C ASP A 214 21.01 -25.34 17.86
N SER A 215 22.07 -26.13 17.74
CA SER A 215 22.94 -26.17 16.55
C SER A 215 22.21 -26.59 15.27
N ARG A 216 21.00 -27.14 15.38
CA ARG A 216 20.10 -27.50 14.27
C ARG A 216 18.98 -26.47 14.06
N GLN A 217 19.07 -25.30 14.68
CA GLN A 217 18.11 -24.20 14.57
C GLN A 217 16.70 -24.49 15.13
N ARG A 218 16.56 -25.51 15.98
CA ARG A 218 15.30 -25.81 16.66
C ARG A 218 15.17 -24.95 17.90
N GLN A 219 13.98 -24.41 18.13
CA GLN A 219 13.67 -23.63 19.31
C GLN A 219 13.63 -24.54 20.55
N ILE A 220 14.52 -24.30 21.51
CA ILE A 220 14.61 -25.05 22.77
C ILE A 220 13.75 -24.39 23.86
N GLY A 221 13.62 -23.05 23.82
CA GLY A 221 12.88 -22.30 24.84
C GLY A 221 12.93 -20.79 24.65
N ARG A 222 12.33 -20.04 25.57
CA ARG A 222 12.42 -18.58 25.63
C ARG A 222 13.73 -18.18 26.31
N PHE A 223 14.39 -17.15 25.79
CA PHE A 223 15.56 -16.58 26.44
C PHE A 223 15.12 -15.85 27.71
N GLN A 224 15.79 -16.14 28.84
CA GLN A 224 15.47 -15.56 30.16
C GLN A 224 13.97 -15.56 30.52
N GLU A 225 13.25 -16.63 30.17
CA GLU A 225 11.79 -16.74 30.39
C GLU A 225 10.96 -15.62 29.71
N GLY A 226 11.55 -14.90 28.76
CA GLY A 226 10.92 -13.80 28.02
C GLY A 226 10.99 -12.44 28.71
N LYS A 227 11.85 -12.26 29.72
CA LYS A 227 12.05 -10.94 30.37
C LYS A 227 12.56 -9.86 29.42
N ASP A 228 13.34 -10.27 28.43
CA ASP A 228 13.88 -9.38 27.41
C ASP A 228 12.96 -9.25 26.19
N ASP A 229 11.79 -9.91 26.17
CA ASP A 229 10.86 -9.82 25.05
C ASP A 229 10.26 -8.41 24.98
N ILE A 230 10.30 -7.82 23.79
CA ILE A 230 9.70 -6.53 23.47
C ILE A 230 8.31 -6.78 22.89
N VAL A 231 7.28 -6.29 23.56
CA VAL A 231 5.88 -6.43 23.10
C VAL A 231 5.63 -5.47 21.93
N PRO A 232 5.03 -5.94 20.81
CA PRO A 232 4.67 -5.04 19.72
C PRO A 232 3.58 -4.05 20.13
N ILE A 233 3.70 -2.80 19.68
CA ILE A 233 2.73 -1.74 19.97
C ILE A 233 1.82 -1.59 18.76
N LYS A 234 0.50 -1.73 18.98
CA LYS A 234 -0.52 -1.53 17.96
C LYS A 234 -0.47 -0.09 17.40
N GLY A 235 -0.65 0.05 16.08
CA GLY A 235 -0.79 1.35 15.43
C GLY A 235 -2.07 2.08 15.81
N LYS A 236 -2.10 3.40 15.58
CA LYS A 236 -3.26 4.22 15.93
C LYS A 236 -4.44 3.90 15.04
N ASP A 237 -5.61 3.74 15.66
CA ASP A 237 -6.87 3.61 14.95
C ASP A 237 -7.27 4.95 14.31
N LEU A 238 -7.95 4.89 13.17
CA LEU A 238 -8.44 6.07 12.45
C LEU A 238 -9.96 6.09 12.47
N VAL A 239 -10.54 7.26 12.77
CA VAL A 239 -11.96 7.54 12.57
C VAL A 239 -12.05 8.42 11.32
N LEU A 240 -12.73 7.93 10.29
CA LEU A 240 -12.87 8.59 9.00
C LEU A 240 -14.18 9.38 8.94
N GLY A 241 -14.24 10.41 8.09
CA GLY A 241 -15.50 11.12 7.79
C GLY A 241 -16.52 10.27 7.01
N ILE A 242 -16.07 9.13 6.46
CA ILE A 242 -16.91 8.20 5.70
C ILE A 242 -18.04 7.68 6.58
N GLU A 243 -19.22 7.57 5.98
CA GLU A 243 -20.37 6.89 6.57
C GLU A 243 -20.64 5.59 5.81
N ALA A 244 -20.55 4.45 6.51
CA ALA A 244 -20.66 3.13 5.88
C ALA A 244 -21.96 2.94 5.08
N SER A 245 -23.08 3.48 5.58
CA SER A 245 -24.39 3.45 4.91
C SER A 245 -24.38 4.21 3.59
N ALA A 246 -23.88 5.44 3.59
CA ALA A 246 -23.83 6.30 2.42
C ALA A 246 -22.88 5.74 1.35
N GLN A 247 -21.69 5.29 1.77
CA GLN A 247 -20.70 4.68 0.89
C GLN A 247 -21.26 3.43 0.19
N ARG A 248 -21.87 2.51 0.94
CA ARG A 248 -22.48 1.30 0.39
C ARG A 248 -23.56 1.59 -0.65
N ILE A 249 -24.45 2.54 -0.37
CA ILE A 249 -25.52 2.93 -1.30
C ILE A 249 -24.91 3.53 -2.57
N ALA A 250 -23.91 4.40 -2.43
CA ALA A 250 -23.24 4.99 -3.57
C ALA A 250 -22.54 3.93 -4.44
N GLU A 251 -21.82 2.98 -3.85
CA GLU A 251 -21.17 1.88 -4.55
C GLU A 251 -22.19 1.00 -5.30
N GLU A 252 -23.31 0.66 -4.65
CA GLU A 252 -24.38 -0.11 -5.26
C GLU A 252 -24.96 0.59 -6.50
N GLN A 253 -25.18 1.91 -6.42
CA GLN A 253 -25.67 2.70 -7.54
C GLN A 253 -24.66 2.84 -8.69
N PHE A 254 -23.38 2.60 -8.43
CA PHE A 254 -22.30 2.66 -9.43
C PHE A 254 -21.93 1.30 -10.03
N LYS A 255 -22.53 0.18 -9.58
CA LYS A 255 -22.33 -1.15 -10.18
C LYS A 255 -22.61 -1.12 -11.69
N GLY A 256 -21.65 -1.61 -12.47
CA GLY A 256 -21.72 -1.63 -13.94
C GLY A 256 -21.59 -0.26 -14.61
N LYS A 257 -21.35 0.82 -13.86
CA LYS A 257 -21.17 2.17 -14.38
C LYS A 257 -19.71 2.60 -14.28
N ARG A 258 -19.32 3.54 -15.13
CA ARG A 258 -18.02 4.22 -15.07
C ARG A 258 -18.22 5.65 -14.63
N GLY A 259 -17.51 6.08 -13.58
CA GLY A 259 -17.62 7.45 -13.07
C GLY A 259 -17.10 7.57 -11.65
N ALA A 260 -17.37 8.70 -11.02
CA ALA A 260 -17.07 8.95 -9.63
C ALA A 260 -18.21 9.72 -8.94
N LEU A 261 -18.22 9.64 -7.62
CA LEU A 261 -19.10 10.40 -6.75
C LEU A 261 -18.30 10.84 -5.52
N VAL A 262 -18.49 12.09 -5.09
CA VAL A 262 -18.03 12.60 -3.81
C VAL A 262 -19.22 13.25 -3.13
N ALA A 263 -19.59 12.73 -1.96
CA ALA A 263 -20.59 13.34 -1.09
C ALA A 263 -19.87 13.87 0.15
N ILE A 264 -20.13 15.14 0.46
CA ILE A 264 -19.53 15.83 1.61
C ILE A 264 -20.62 16.35 2.55
N GLU A 265 -20.26 16.49 3.82
CA GLU A 265 -20.97 17.35 4.76
C GLU A 265 -20.47 18.80 4.56
N PRO A 266 -21.26 19.72 4.01
CA PRO A 266 -20.76 21.05 3.64
C PRO A 266 -20.26 21.88 4.82
N THR A 267 -20.81 21.65 6.02
CA THR A 267 -20.46 22.43 7.22
C THR A 267 -19.09 22.05 7.79
N SER A 268 -18.74 20.77 7.80
CA SER A 268 -17.46 20.26 8.32
C SER A 268 -16.41 20.03 7.24
N GLY A 269 -16.83 19.87 5.99
CA GLY A 269 -15.97 19.43 4.89
C GLY A 269 -15.67 17.92 4.92
N GLU A 270 -16.26 17.16 5.84
CA GLU A 270 -16.07 15.71 5.92
C GLU A 270 -16.61 15.02 4.66
N ILE A 271 -15.84 14.06 4.14
CA ILE A 271 -16.27 13.23 3.02
C ILE A 271 -17.07 12.06 3.55
N LEU A 272 -18.38 12.05 3.29
CA LEU A 272 -19.32 11.01 3.74
C LEU A 272 -19.26 9.76 2.84
N ALA A 273 -19.06 9.96 1.54
CA ALA A 273 -18.87 8.88 0.59
C ALA A 273 -17.97 9.34 -0.58
N MET A 274 -17.05 8.48 -1.00
CA MET A 274 -16.23 8.67 -2.18
C MET A 274 -16.19 7.38 -3.00
N VAL A 275 -16.72 7.43 -4.22
CA VAL A 275 -16.77 6.28 -5.12
C VAL A 275 -15.98 6.59 -6.38
N SER A 276 -15.20 5.63 -6.84
CA SER A 276 -14.62 5.60 -8.17
C SER A 276 -14.90 4.23 -8.79
N SER A 277 -15.53 4.22 -9.96
CA SER A 277 -16.01 3.00 -10.61
C SER A 277 -15.49 2.90 -12.05
N PRO A 278 -15.09 1.69 -12.52
CA PRO A 278 -15.13 0.41 -11.82
C PRO A 278 -14.11 0.31 -10.68
N ASP A 279 -14.49 -0.44 -9.65
CA ASP A 279 -13.68 -0.72 -8.47
C ASP A 279 -13.08 -2.14 -8.52
N TYR A 280 -12.29 -2.52 -7.51
CA TYR A 280 -11.62 -3.81 -7.37
C TYR A 280 -11.72 -4.35 -5.93
N ASP A 281 -11.39 -5.62 -5.70
CA ASP A 281 -11.46 -6.22 -4.36
C ASP A 281 -10.11 -6.06 -3.62
N LEU A 282 -10.10 -5.24 -2.58
CA LEU A 282 -8.92 -5.00 -1.73
C LEU A 282 -8.39 -6.28 -1.05
N ASN A 283 -9.26 -7.25 -0.73
CA ASN A 283 -8.84 -8.49 -0.07
C ASN A 283 -7.87 -9.29 -0.96
N ARG A 284 -7.96 -9.15 -2.29
CA ARG A 284 -7.02 -9.78 -3.25
C ARG A 284 -5.61 -9.20 -3.19
N PHE A 285 -5.42 -8.03 -2.61
CA PHE A 285 -4.09 -7.46 -2.35
C PHE A 285 -3.57 -7.83 -0.96
N SER A 286 -4.46 -8.07 0.01
CA SER A 286 -4.06 -8.36 1.38
C SER A 286 -3.70 -9.81 1.65
N TYR A 287 -4.38 -10.77 1.02
CA TYR A 287 -4.04 -12.18 1.14
C TYR A 287 -2.99 -12.56 0.08
N PHE A 288 -3.45 -13.10 -1.02
CA PHE A 288 -2.65 -13.49 -2.17
C PHE A 288 -3.22 -12.79 -3.39
N THR A 289 -2.33 -12.21 -4.21
CA THR A 289 -2.72 -11.53 -5.46
C THR A 289 -2.47 -12.47 -6.63
N PRO A 290 -3.51 -13.13 -7.18
CA PRO A 290 -3.34 -14.00 -8.33
C PRO A 290 -2.90 -13.19 -9.55
N ARG A 291 -2.09 -13.81 -10.41
CA ARG A 291 -1.71 -13.20 -11.68
C ARG A 291 -2.93 -12.90 -12.56
N SER A 292 -3.88 -13.82 -12.62
CA SER A 292 -5.16 -13.62 -13.32
C SER A 292 -5.94 -12.38 -12.85
N PHE A 293 -5.90 -12.07 -11.54
CA PHE A 293 -6.52 -10.87 -10.99
C PHE A 293 -5.78 -9.60 -11.43
N LEU A 294 -4.45 -9.59 -11.35
CA LEU A 294 -3.64 -8.47 -11.86
C LEU A 294 -3.88 -8.26 -13.36
N ASP A 295 -3.88 -9.32 -14.15
CA ASP A 295 -4.15 -9.26 -15.58
C ASP A 295 -5.56 -8.71 -15.83
N SER A 296 -6.57 -9.13 -15.07
CA SER A 296 -7.94 -8.61 -15.18
C SER A 296 -8.07 -7.12 -14.85
N ILE A 297 -7.19 -6.58 -14.00
CA ILE A 297 -7.16 -5.17 -13.62
C ILE A 297 -6.39 -4.34 -14.65
N TYR A 298 -5.20 -4.80 -15.05
CA TYR A 298 -4.33 -4.06 -15.96
C TYR A 298 -4.79 -4.09 -17.41
N SER A 299 -5.43 -5.17 -17.86
CA SER A 299 -5.98 -5.27 -19.22
C SER A 299 -7.37 -4.62 -19.36
N ASN A 300 -7.99 -4.19 -18.25
CA ASN A 300 -9.34 -3.64 -18.29
C ASN A 300 -9.35 -2.25 -18.96
N PRO A 301 -10.10 -2.07 -20.07
CA PRO A 301 -10.17 -0.79 -20.78
C PRO A 301 -10.78 0.34 -19.93
N TYR A 302 -11.50 -0.01 -18.87
CA TYR A 302 -12.08 0.94 -17.92
C TYR A 302 -11.17 1.27 -16.73
N THR A 303 -9.89 0.89 -16.76
CA THR A 303 -8.86 1.38 -15.82
C THR A 303 -9.29 1.41 -14.33
N PRO A 304 -9.60 0.26 -13.72
CA PRO A 304 -10.15 0.18 -12.36
C PRO A 304 -9.20 0.72 -11.28
N LEU A 305 -7.88 0.72 -11.49
CA LEU A 305 -6.93 1.32 -10.53
C LEU A 305 -6.97 2.86 -10.49
N PHE A 306 -7.56 3.50 -11.51
CA PHE A 306 -7.58 4.95 -11.62
C PHE A 306 -8.66 5.54 -10.71
N ASN A 307 -8.24 6.33 -9.71
CA ASN A 307 -9.17 7.04 -8.83
C ASN A 307 -9.82 8.20 -9.57
N ARG A 308 -11.06 7.98 -10.02
CA ARG A 308 -11.78 8.97 -10.81
C ARG A 308 -12.24 10.18 -9.99
N ALA A 309 -12.38 10.04 -8.68
CA ALA A 309 -12.86 11.13 -7.84
C ALA A 309 -11.83 12.25 -7.71
N THR A 310 -10.55 11.91 -7.65
CA THR A 310 -9.45 12.86 -7.40
C THR A 310 -8.52 13.07 -8.59
N MET A 311 -8.52 12.16 -9.57
CA MET A 311 -7.60 12.22 -10.71
C MET A 311 -8.28 12.53 -12.06
N SER A 312 -9.62 12.47 -12.14
CA SER A 312 -10.31 12.74 -13.41
C SER A 312 -10.32 14.22 -13.75
N ILE A 313 -9.65 14.58 -14.84
CA ILE A 313 -9.73 15.92 -15.41
C ILE A 313 -10.75 15.90 -16.55
N HIS A 314 -11.97 16.35 -16.25
CA HIS A 314 -13.03 16.53 -17.24
C HIS A 314 -13.47 17.99 -17.29
N PRO A 315 -13.87 18.50 -18.46
CA PRO A 315 -14.56 19.78 -18.53
C PRO A 315 -15.79 19.74 -17.62
N PRO A 316 -15.93 20.67 -16.66
CA PRO A 316 -17.03 20.64 -15.68
C PRO A 316 -18.41 20.88 -16.33
N GLY A 317 -18.43 21.48 -17.52
CA GLY A 317 -19.67 21.77 -18.24
C GLY A 317 -20.55 22.76 -17.46
N SER A 318 -21.87 22.54 -17.47
CA SER A 318 -22.84 23.47 -16.87
C SER A 318 -22.71 23.64 -15.36
N THR A 319 -22.06 22.74 -14.62
CA THR A 319 -21.85 22.91 -13.17
C THR A 319 -21.01 24.15 -12.85
N PHE A 320 -20.13 24.55 -13.77
CA PHE A 320 -19.26 25.71 -13.64
C PHE A 320 -19.99 27.06 -13.80
N LYS A 321 -21.24 27.05 -14.28
CA LYS A 321 -22.07 28.25 -14.43
C LYS A 321 -22.36 28.94 -13.10
N MET A 322 -22.42 28.18 -12.00
CA MET A 322 -22.63 28.73 -10.66
C MET A 322 -21.52 29.72 -10.29
N LEU A 323 -20.26 29.36 -10.58
CA LEU A 323 -19.12 30.24 -10.35
C LEU A 323 -19.21 31.52 -11.21
N ALA A 324 -19.65 31.40 -12.46
CA ALA A 324 -19.82 32.56 -13.34
C ALA A 324 -20.89 33.52 -12.84
N ALA A 325 -22.03 33.00 -12.36
CA ALA A 325 -23.07 33.82 -11.74
C ALA A 325 -22.55 34.56 -10.50
N ILE A 326 -21.88 33.84 -9.59
CA ILE A 326 -21.30 34.44 -8.37
C ILE A 326 -20.31 35.54 -8.71
N ALA A 327 -19.34 35.25 -9.60
CA ALA A 327 -18.32 36.22 -9.99
C ALA A 327 -18.93 37.49 -10.58
N ALA A 328 -19.92 37.36 -11.47
CA ALA A 328 -20.51 38.53 -12.12
C ALA A 328 -21.35 39.41 -11.18
N LEU A 329 -22.06 38.78 -10.22
CA LEU A 329 -22.79 39.50 -9.18
C LEU A 329 -21.83 40.20 -8.21
N ASP A 330 -20.78 39.50 -7.76
CA ASP A 330 -19.76 40.05 -6.84
C ASP A 330 -18.98 41.21 -7.46
N MET A 331 -18.68 41.13 -8.77
CA MET A 331 -18.06 42.23 -9.51
C MET A 331 -19.01 43.40 -9.80
N GLY A 332 -20.31 43.29 -9.50
CA GLY A 332 -21.32 44.29 -9.84
C GLY A 332 -21.57 44.46 -11.35
N VAL A 333 -21.15 43.47 -12.15
CA VAL A 333 -21.26 43.48 -13.62
C VAL A 333 -22.69 43.19 -14.08
N ILE A 334 -23.44 42.49 -13.22
CA ILE A 334 -24.89 42.30 -13.29
C ILE A 334 -25.46 42.50 -11.88
N ASP A 335 -26.76 42.77 -11.81
CA ASP A 335 -27.55 42.66 -10.59
C ASP A 335 -28.65 41.59 -10.78
N GLU A 336 -29.49 41.37 -9.77
CA GLU A 336 -30.58 40.37 -9.82
C GLU A 336 -31.67 40.70 -10.86
N SER A 337 -31.82 41.98 -11.21
CA SER A 337 -32.77 42.49 -12.19
C SER A 337 -32.23 42.46 -13.63
N TYR A 338 -30.93 42.24 -13.80
CA TYR A 338 -30.29 42.14 -15.10
C TYR A 338 -30.90 41.00 -15.92
N THR A 339 -31.39 41.33 -17.11
CA THR A 339 -32.00 40.36 -18.02
C THR A 339 -31.32 40.35 -19.38
N ILE A 340 -31.41 39.21 -20.05
CA ILE A 340 -31.10 39.09 -21.48
C ILE A 340 -32.18 38.29 -22.19
N THR A 341 -32.28 38.47 -23.50
CA THR A 341 -33.09 37.60 -24.35
C THR A 341 -32.24 36.45 -24.93
N CYS A 342 -32.62 35.22 -24.65
CA CYS A 342 -32.05 34.00 -25.21
C CYS A 342 -32.87 33.51 -26.42
N GLY A 343 -32.52 33.94 -27.63
CA GLY A 343 -33.12 33.45 -28.88
C GLY A 343 -32.57 32.10 -29.37
N GLY A 344 -32.16 31.20 -28.47
CA GLY A 344 -31.57 29.90 -28.84
C GLY A 344 -30.05 29.88 -29.03
N GLY A 345 -29.37 30.99 -28.78
CA GLY A 345 -27.90 31.07 -28.85
C GLY A 345 -27.35 32.48 -28.64
N PHE A 346 -26.08 32.66 -28.98
CA PHE A 346 -25.36 33.93 -28.89
C PHE A 346 -24.34 34.01 -30.04
N THR A 347 -24.26 35.15 -30.73
CA THR A 347 -23.32 35.34 -31.84
C THR A 347 -22.10 36.13 -31.37
N PHE A 348 -20.92 35.58 -31.57
CA PHE A 348 -19.63 36.25 -31.37
C PHE A 348 -18.63 35.75 -32.41
N GLY A 349 -18.52 36.46 -33.54
CA GLY A 349 -17.84 36.00 -34.76
C GLY A 349 -18.58 34.85 -35.46
N ARG A 350 -18.96 33.82 -34.70
CA ARG A 350 -19.84 32.70 -35.10
C ARG A 350 -21.01 32.55 -34.12
N PHE A 351 -22.01 31.77 -34.52
CA PHE A 351 -23.15 31.45 -33.66
C PHE A 351 -22.82 30.31 -32.68
N PHE A 352 -22.97 30.57 -31.38
CA PHE A 352 -22.87 29.59 -30.31
C PHE A 352 -24.27 29.18 -29.86
N LYS A 353 -24.58 27.89 -30.01
CA LYS A 353 -25.91 27.34 -29.75
C LYS A 353 -26.21 27.22 -28.24
N CYS A 354 -27.43 27.60 -27.87
CA CYS A 354 -28.03 27.23 -26.60
C CYS A 354 -28.86 25.95 -26.77
N HIS A 355 -29.06 25.17 -25.70
CA HIS A 355 -29.87 23.95 -25.78
C HIS A 355 -31.38 24.23 -25.92
N GLY A 356 -31.80 25.49 -25.87
CA GLY A 356 -33.19 25.91 -26.02
C GLY A 356 -33.30 27.42 -26.21
N ASN A 357 -34.49 27.85 -26.62
CA ASN A 357 -34.91 29.24 -26.54
C ASN A 357 -35.56 29.44 -25.17
N HIS A 358 -35.01 30.37 -24.38
CA HIS A 358 -35.46 30.60 -23.00
C HIS A 358 -36.17 31.95 -22.85
N GLY A 359 -36.39 32.69 -23.93
CA GLY A 359 -36.97 34.03 -23.87
C GLY A 359 -36.12 34.98 -23.06
N THR A 360 -36.76 35.90 -22.35
CA THR A 360 -36.08 36.82 -21.43
C THR A 360 -35.77 36.12 -20.11
N VAL A 361 -34.49 36.06 -19.74
CA VAL A 361 -34.02 35.39 -18.51
C VAL A 361 -33.17 36.33 -17.67
N ASN A 362 -33.37 36.30 -16.36
CA ASN A 362 -32.45 36.87 -15.37
C ASN A 362 -31.47 35.80 -14.87
N VAL A 363 -30.60 36.15 -13.91
CA VAL A 363 -29.60 35.21 -13.37
C VAL A 363 -30.24 33.98 -12.73
N VAL A 364 -31.35 34.13 -12.03
CA VAL A 364 -32.08 33.02 -11.37
C VAL A 364 -32.65 32.06 -12.43
N THR A 365 -33.42 32.58 -13.39
CA THR A 365 -33.97 31.77 -14.48
C THR A 365 -32.87 31.17 -15.36
N ALA A 366 -31.75 31.87 -15.56
CA ALA A 366 -30.62 31.35 -16.32
C ALA A 366 -29.96 30.15 -15.64
N ILE A 367 -29.84 30.14 -14.31
CA ILE A 367 -29.36 28.99 -13.54
C ILE A 367 -30.38 27.84 -13.65
N GLU A 368 -31.67 28.11 -13.37
CA GLU A 368 -32.75 27.12 -13.41
C GLU A 368 -32.83 26.41 -14.78
N LYS A 369 -32.78 27.18 -15.86
CA LYS A 369 -32.85 26.66 -17.24
C LYS A 369 -31.48 26.32 -17.82
N SER A 370 -30.39 26.45 -17.06
CA SER A 370 -29.01 26.28 -17.55
C SER A 370 -28.69 27.04 -18.86
N CYS A 371 -29.20 28.27 -19.01
CA CYS A 371 -29.19 29.00 -20.28
C CYS A 371 -27.76 29.37 -20.76
N ASN A 372 -27.26 28.70 -21.80
CA ASN A 372 -25.90 28.96 -22.33
C ASN A 372 -25.72 30.40 -22.81
N SER A 373 -26.72 30.99 -23.49
CA SER A 373 -26.63 32.37 -24.00
C SER A 373 -26.36 33.38 -22.89
N PHE A 374 -26.89 33.12 -21.68
CA PHE A 374 -26.63 33.96 -20.50
C PHE A 374 -25.18 33.90 -20.10
N PHE A 375 -24.67 32.70 -19.88
CA PHE A 375 -23.30 32.51 -19.42
C PHE A 375 -22.25 32.86 -20.48
N TYR A 376 -22.54 32.76 -21.77
CA TYR A 376 -21.65 33.27 -22.83
C TYR A 376 -21.47 34.79 -22.78
N ARG A 377 -22.56 35.54 -22.56
CA ARG A 377 -22.48 37.00 -22.39
C ARG A 377 -21.81 37.36 -21.07
N LEU A 378 -22.08 36.57 -20.04
CA LEU A 378 -21.52 36.80 -18.70
C LEU A 378 -20.00 36.63 -18.69
N ILE A 379 -19.49 35.53 -19.25
CA ILE A 379 -18.05 35.26 -19.25
C ILE A 379 -17.27 36.31 -20.04
N TYR A 380 -17.87 36.88 -21.10
CA TYR A 380 -17.28 37.99 -21.84
C TYR A 380 -17.17 39.26 -20.99
N LYS A 381 -18.18 39.57 -20.17
CA LYS A 381 -18.14 40.71 -19.25
C LYS A 381 -17.19 40.51 -18.07
N ILE A 382 -17.01 39.27 -17.61
CA ILE A 382 -16.06 38.93 -16.52
C ILE A 382 -14.61 39.07 -17.02
N GLY A 383 -14.31 38.54 -18.22
CA GLY A 383 -12.95 38.48 -18.75
C GLY A 383 -12.11 37.33 -18.17
N ILE A 384 -11.08 36.91 -18.91
CA ILE A 384 -10.31 35.68 -18.61
C ILE A 384 -9.52 35.76 -17.30
N ASP A 385 -8.91 36.90 -17.00
CA ASP A 385 -8.06 37.05 -15.81
C ASP A 385 -8.88 37.04 -14.53
N LYS A 386 -9.98 37.80 -14.50
CA LYS A 386 -10.93 37.77 -13.39
C LYS A 386 -11.58 36.41 -13.27
N TRP A 387 -11.90 35.76 -14.38
CA TRP A 387 -12.42 34.40 -14.34
C TRP A 387 -11.46 33.42 -13.67
N LYS A 388 -10.17 33.46 -14.00
CA LYS A 388 -9.15 32.65 -13.33
C LYS A 388 -9.02 33.02 -11.85
N GLU A 389 -9.05 34.30 -11.52
CA GLU A 389 -8.98 34.78 -10.13
C GLU A 389 -10.11 34.17 -9.29
N TYR A 390 -11.37 34.28 -9.73
CA TYR A 390 -12.52 33.69 -9.04
C TYR A 390 -12.46 32.17 -8.99
N ALA A 391 -12.12 31.50 -10.10
CA ALA A 391 -11.97 30.04 -10.11
C ALA A 391 -10.92 29.57 -9.09
N THR A 392 -9.80 30.30 -8.99
CA THR A 392 -8.73 30.00 -8.04
C THR A 392 -9.15 30.26 -6.59
N LYS A 393 -9.96 31.30 -6.34
CA LYS A 393 -10.55 31.58 -5.01
C LYS A 393 -11.49 30.46 -4.56
N PHE A 394 -12.23 29.86 -5.48
CA PHE A 394 -13.09 28.69 -5.25
C PHE A 394 -12.32 27.35 -5.23
N GLY A 395 -10.99 27.37 -5.28
CA GLY A 395 -10.15 26.18 -5.16
C GLY A 395 -9.84 25.44 -6.46
N PHE A 396 -10.41 25.85 -7.60
CA PHE A 396 -10.08 25.22 -8.88
C PHE A 396 -8.64 25.51 -9.32
N GLY A 397 -7.99 24.53 -9.94
CA GLY A 397 -6.58 24.65 -10.35
C GLY A 397 -5.60 24.39 -9.21
N LYS A 398 -6.07 23.95 -8.05
CA LYS A 398 -5.28 23.56 -6.88
C LYS A 398 -5.69 22.17 -6.40
N ILE A 399 -4.79 21.52 -5.66
CA ILE A 399 -5.13 20.33 -4.88
C ILE A 399 -6.12 20.73 -3.77
N THR A 400 -7.11 19.90 -3.51
CA THR A 400 -8.17 20.15 -2.51
C THR A 400 -7.67 19.98 -1.08
N GLY A 401 -6.57 19.23 -0.89
CA GLY A 401 -6.06 18.88 0.43
C GLY A 401 -6.75 17.66 1.04
N VAL A 402 -7.44 16.86 0.22
CA VAL A 402 -7.95 15.55 0.65
C VAL A 402 -6.80 14.65 1.11
N ASP A 403 -7.05 13.83 2.13
CA ASP A 403 -6.06 12.94 2.76
C ASP A 403 -5.71 11.70 1.91
N LEU A 404 -5.54 11.88 0.60
CA LEU A 404 -5.20 10.85 -0.38
C LEU A 404 -3.96 11.28 -1.17
N THR A 405 -3.06 10.33 -1.43
CA THR A 405 -1.81 10.67 -2.14
C THR A 405 -1.98 10.86 -3.65
N GLU A 406 -3.09 10.37 -4.21
CA GLU A 406 -3.39 10.50 -5.64
C GLU A 406 -4.41 11.62 -5.89
N GLU A 407 -3.93 12.80 -6.26
CA GLU A 407 -4.79 13.94 -6.59
C GLU A 407 -4.17 14.76 -7.74
N VAL A 408 -5.00 15.32 -8.61
CA VAL A 408 -4.56 16.26 -9.65
C VAL A 408 -5.26 17.61 -9.50
N PRO A 409 -4.55 18.74 -9.65
CA PRO A 409 -5.12 20.09 -9.42
C PRO A 409 -6.09 20.55 -10.53
N GLY A 410 -6.19 19.81 -11.64
CA GLY A 410 -6.89 20.27 -12.83
C GLY A 410 -6.18 21.43 -13.53
N LEU A 411 -6.89 22.14 -14.42
CA LEU A 411 -6.35 23.24 -15.20
C LEU A 411 -7.40 24.36 -15.33
N ILE A 412 -7.04 25.56 -14.88
CA ILE A 412 -7.76 26.80 -15.19
C ILE A 412 -6.87 27.64 -16.11
N PRO A 413 -7.21 27.76 -17.41
CA PRO A 413 -6.38 28.50 -18.35
C PRO A 413 -6.45 30.02 -18.09
N ASP A 414 -5.33 30.69 -18.32
CA ASP A 414 -5.22 32.15 -18.43
C ASP A 414 -4.89 32.56 -19.87
N GLU A 415 -4.70 33.87 -20.08
CA GLU A 415 -4.26 34.39 -21.35
C GLU A 415 -2.91 33.79 -21.79
N ASN A 416 -1.94 33.68 -20.88
CA ASN A 416 -0.62 33.09 -21.17
C ASN A 416 -0.72 31.64 -21.69
N TYR A 417 -1.60 30.83 -21.10
CA TYR A 417 -1.89 29.47 -21.56
C TYR A 417 -2.34 29.48 -23.03
N TYR A 418 -3.24 30.38 -23.40
CA TYR A 418 -3.74 30.47 -24.76
C TYR A 418 -2.76 31.09 -25.74
N ILE A 419 -1.98 32.11 -25.34
CA ILE A 419 -0.88 32.66 -26.13
C ILE A 419 0.14 31.57 -26.46
N LYS A 420 0.52 30.74 -25.46
CA LYS A 420 1.44 29.63 -25.68
C LYS A 420 0.87 28.58 -26.65
N ARG A 421 -0.45 28.32 -26.59
CA ARG A 421 -1.11 27.30 -27.39
C ARG A 421 -1.41 27.73 -28.83
N TYR A 422 -1.79 28.98 -29.02
CA TYR A 422 -2.29 29.50 -30.30
C TYR A 422 -1.38 30.56 -30.94
N GLY A 423 -0.38 31.08 -30.20
CA GLY A 423 0.58 32.06 -30.71
C GLY A 423 -0.09 33.33 -31.22
N GLU A 424 0.29 33.73 -32.43
CA GLU A 424 -0.29 34.89 -33.14
C GLU A 424 -1.77 34.73 -33.49
N LYS A 425 -2.30 33.50 -33.46
CA LYS A 425 -3.73 33.23 -33.72
C LYS A 425 -4.62 33.45 -32.50
N TRP A 426 -4.04 33.74 -31.33
CA TRP A 426 -4.83 34.09 -30.16
C TRP A 426 -5.46 35.48 -30.36
N PRO A 427 -6.81 35.61 -30.34
CA PRO A 427 -7.45 36.90 -30.47
C PRO A 427 -7.08 37.77 -29.27
N ARG A 428 -6.27 38.80 -29.50
CA ARG A 428 -6.00 39.85 -28.51
C ARG A 428 -7.11 40.88 -28.64
N SER A 429 -7.86 41.10 -27.57
CA SER A 429 -8.88 42.16 -27.49
C SER A 429 -8.25 43.53 -27.41
#